data_AF-Q0HPX9-F1
#
_entry.id   AF-Q0HPX9-F1
#
_cell.length_a   1.000
_cell.length_b   1.000
_cell.length_c   1.000
_cell.angle_alpha   90.00
_cell.angle_beta   90.00
_cell.angle_gamma   90.00
#
_symmetry.space_group_name_H-M   'P 1'
#
loop_
_entity.id
_entity.type
_entity.pdbx_description
1 polymer ?
#
loop_
_entity_poly.entity_id
_entity_poly.type
_entity_poly.pdbx_seq_one_letter_code
_entity_poly.pdbx_strand_id
1 'polypeptide(L)'
;MSFLINMGKAITLIAWLMMAYNLVIPFAGNIGIILNILLGITCLMHCFQVAIFHMLFKNLLTLRKQDYLQVFIFGVFSLLAFRKQVLSQSN
;
A
#
# COMPACT_ATOMS: atom_id res chain seq x y z
N MET A 1 -8.23 16.24 -2.49
CA MET A 1 -7.19 15.36 -1.91
C MET A 1 -7.72 13.98 -1.52
N SER A 2 -8.80 13.86 -0.74
CA SER A 2 -9.32 12.53 -0.34
C SER A 2 -9.78 11.66 -1.53
N PHE A 3 -10.36 12.26 -2.57
CA PHE A 3 -10.77 11.54 -3.78
C PHE A 3 -9.60 10.84 -4.49
N LEU A 4 -8.48 11.56 -4.68
CA LEU A 4 -7.27 11.00 -5.29
C LEU A 4 -6.67 9.87 -4.46
N ILE A 5 -6.69 9.99 -3.13
CA ILE A 5 -6.21 8.92 -2.24
C ILE A 5 -7.08 7.68 -2.39
N ASN A 6 -8.42 7.83 -2.37
CA ASN A 6 -9.33 6.70 -2.51
C ASN A 6 -9.24 6.05 -3.89
N MET A 7 -9.10 6.85 -4.95
CA MET A 7 -8.93 6.35 -6.31
C MET A 7 -7.60 5.60 -6.46
N GLY A 8 -6.50 6.14 -5.89
CA GLY A 8 -5.21 5.46 -5.84
C GLY A 8 -5.29 4.14 -5.10
N LYS A 9 -5.95 4.09 -3.95
CA LYS A 9 -6.21 2.84 -3.20
C LYS A 9 -6.96 1.80 -4.03
N ALA A 10 -7.98 2.20 -4.78
CA ALA A 10 -8.74 1.31 -5.64
C ALA A 10 -7.85 0.72 -6.76
N ILE A 11 -7.05 1.57 -7.42
CA ILE A 11 -6.11 1.13 -8.47
C ILE A 11 -5.06 0.17 -7.89
N THR A 12 -4.49 0.48 -6.73
CA THR A 12 -3.54 -0.42 -6.05
C THR A 12 -4.16 -1.76 -5.73
N LEU A 13 -5.43 -1.78 -5.29
CA LEU A 13 -6.14 -3.02 -5.00
C LEU A 13 -6.36 -3.86 -6.26
N ILE A 14 -6.71 -3.23 -7.39
CA ILE A 14 -6.82 -3.90 -8.69
C ILE A 14 -5.46 -4.47 -9.12
N ALA A 15 -4.37 -3.72 -8.94
CA ALA A 15 -3.02 -4.21 -9.24
C ALA A 15 -2.64 -5.43 -8.40
N TRP A 16 -2.93 -5.42 -7.10
CA TRP A 16 -2.75 -6.57 -6.22
C TRP A 16 -3.52 -7.80 -6.70
N LEU A 17 -4.78 -7.62 -7.10
CA LEU A 17 -5.60 -8.72 -7.63
C LEU A 17 -5.01 -9.29 -8.93
N MET A 18 -4.54 -8.44 -9.86
CA MET A 18 -3.89 -8.91 -11.08
C MET A 18 -2.61 -9.69 -10.81
N MET A 19 -1.76 -9.20 -9.90
CA MET A 19 -0.52 -9.89 -9.54
C MET A 19 -0.79 -11.20 -8.78
N ALA A 20 -1.76 -11.21 -7.87
CA ALA A 20 -2.17 -12.43 -7.16
C ALA A 20 -2.80 -13.45 -8.10
N TYR A 21 -3.64 -13.01 -9.05
CA TYR A 21 -4.22 -13.87 -10.07
C TYR A 21 -3.11 -14.50 -10.92
N ASN A 22 -2.09 -13.75 -11.30
CA ASN A 22 -0.93 -14.25 -12.05
C ASN A 22 -0.16 -15.36 -11.31
N LEU A 23 -0.18 -15.40 -9.98
CA LEU A 23 0.46 -16.49 -9.23
C LEU A 23 -0.32 -17.81 -9.34
N VAL A 24 -1.65 -17.74 -9.45
CA VAL A 24 -2.51 -18.94 -9.56
C VAL A 24 -2.61 -19.39 -11.00
N ILE A 25 -2.83 -18.44 -11.91
CA ILE A 25 -2.98 -18.66 -13.35
C ILE A 25 -2.04 -17.67 -14.06
N PRO A 26 -0.82 -18.08 -14.42
CA PRO A 26 0.16 -17.19 -15.02
C PRO A 26 -0.33 -16.70 -16.39
N PHE A 27 -0.24 -15.39 -16.60
CA PHE A 27 -0.50 -14.80 -17.91
C PHE A 27 0.56 -15.26 -18.91
N ALA A 28 0.13 -15.52 -20.15
CA ALA A 28 1.02 -16.02 -21.20
C ALA A 28 2.11 -14.99 -21.59
N GLY A 29 3.28 -15.50 -21.94
CA GLY A 29 4.41 -14.71 -22.40
C GLY A 29 5.07 -13.89 -21.30
N ASN A 30 5.69 -12.77 -21.69
CA ASN A 30 6.52 -11.95 -20.79
C ASN A 30 5.70 -11.20 -19.73
N ILE A 31 4.38 -11.07 -19.91
CA ILE A 31 3.49 -10.37 -18.97
C ILE A 31 3.52 -11.05 -17.60
N GLY A 32 3.46 -12.38 -17.56
CA GLY A 32 3.47 -13.11 -16.29
C GLY A 32 4.77 -12.94 -15.51
N ILE A 33 5.90 -12.86 -16.21
CA ILE A 33 7.22 -12.59 -15.60
C ILE A 33 7.26 -11.18 -15.03
N ILE A 34 6.80 -10.19 -15.80
CA ILE A 34 6.75 -8.79 -15.36
C ILE A 34 5.87 -8.66 -14.11
N LEU A 35 4.69 -9.28 -14.09
CA LEU A 35 3.79 -9.23 -12.94
C LEU A 35 4.39 -9.89 -11.68
N ASN A 36 5.16 -10.97 -11.84
CA ASN A 36 5.85 -11.61 -10.72
C ASN A 36 6.98 -10.73 -10.16
N ILE A 37 7.77 -10.11 -11.04
CA ILE A 37 8.82 -9.15 -10.62
C ILE A 37 8.17 -7.94 -9.95
N LEU A 38 7.10 -7.41 -10.55
CA LEU A 38 6.34 -6.29 -10.01
C LEU A 38 5.80 -6.63 -8.61
N LEU A 39 5.24 -7.82 -8.43
CA LEU A 39 4.77 -8.28 -7.12
C LEU A 39 5.90 -8.33 -6.09
N GLY A 40 7.07 -8.87 -6.46
CA GLY A 40 8.24 -8.91 -5.58
C GLY A 40 8.68 -7.51 -5.16
N ILE A 41 8.80 -6.59 -6.11
CA ILE A 41 9.18 -5.19 -5.84
C ILE A 41 8.10 -4.48 -5.01
N THR A 42 6.82 -4.67 -5.32
CA THR A 42 5.70 -4.07 -4.59
C THR A 42 5.69 -4.54 -3.14
N CYS A 43 5.82 -5.84 -2.89
CA CYS A 43 5.93 -6.39 -1.53
C CYS A 43 7.09 -5.75 -0.76
N LEU A 44 8.29 -5.69 -1.36
CA LEU A 44 9.46 -5.09 -0.74
C LEU A 44 9.26 -3.61 -0.43
N MET A 45 8.76 -2.83 -1.40
CA MET A 45 8.48 -1.40 -1.22
C MET A 45 7.41 -1.16 -0.15
N HIS A 46 6.37 -1.98 -0.11
CA HIS A 46 5.30 -1.87 0.88
C HIS A 46 5.81 -2.25 2.29
N CYS A 47 6.69 -3.24 2.43
CA CYS A 47 7.38 -3.51 3.69
C CYS A 47 8.17 -2.31 4.19
N PHE A 48 8.93 -1.64 3.32
CA PHE A 48 9.63 -0.40 3.69
C PHE A 48 8.67 0.70 4.11
N GLN A 49 7.54 0.86 3.40
CA GLN A 49 6.53 1.86 3.75
C GLN A 49 5.87 1.57 5.11
N VAL A 50 5.67 0.30 5.48
CA VAL A 50 5.21 -0.10 6.81
C VAL A 50 6.23 0.27 7.89
N ALA A 51 7.52 0.06 7.63
CA ALA A 51 8.58 0.45 8.56
C ALA A 51 8.64 1.97 8.74
N ILE A 52 8.55 2.73 7.65
CA ILE A 52 8.47 4.20 7.66
C ILE A 52 7.23 4.66 8.45
N PHE A 53 6.07 4.04 8.20
CA PHE A 53 4.83 4.34 8.93
C PHE A 53 4.99 4.12 10.44
N HIS A 54 5.56 2.98 10.84
CA HIS A 54 5.85 2.71 12.24
C HIS A 54 6.74 3.81 12.85
N MET A 55 7.84 4.14 12.18
CA MET A 55 8.81 5.11 12.70
C MET A 55 8.22 6.51 12.82
N LEU A 56 7.46 6.95 11.82
CA LEU A 56 6.89 8.29 11.78
C LEU A 56 5.70 8.44 12.73
N PHE A 57 4.75 7.50 12.75
CA PHE A 57 3.46 7.72 13.41
C PHE A 57 3.33 7.10 14.80
N LYS A 58 4.26 6.23 15.24
CA LYS A 58 4.15 5.55 16.56
C LYS A 58 4.01 6.51 17.75
N ASN A 59 4.58 7.70 17.64
CA ASN A 59 4.56 8.72 18.70
C ASN A 59 3.43 9.74 18.53
N LEU A 60 2.76 9.77 17.38
CA LEU A 60 1.70 10.75 17.06
C LEU A 60 0.29 10.14 17.14
N LEU A 61 0.16 8.84 16.91
CA LEU A 61 -1.13 8.15 16.86
C LEU A 61 -1.05 6.81 17.60
N THR A 62 -2.18 6.39 18.18
CA THR A 62 -2.32 5.03 18.72
C THR A 62 -2.46 4.03 17.58
N LEU A 63 -1.34 3.41 17.19
CA LEU A 63 -1.28 2.47 16.07
C LEU A 63 -1.87 1.11 16.45
N ARG A 64 -2.80 0.58 15.63
CA ARG A 64 -3.34 -0.78 15.75
C ARG A 64 -2.75 -1.68 14.67
N LYS A 65 -2.81 -3.00 14.90
CA LYS A 65 -2.36 -4.01 13.92
C LYS A 65 -3.02 -3.85 12.54
N GLN A 66 -4.28 -3.41 12.51
CA GLN A 66 -5.02 -3.14 11.27
C GLN A 66 -4.43 -1.98 10.45
N ASP A 67 -3.84 -0.97 11.10
CA ASP A 67 -3.27 0.19 10.42
C ASP A 67 -1.99 -0.21 9.65
N TYR A 68 -1.17 -1.09 10.23
CA TYR A 68 -0.02 -1.68 9.53
C TYR A 68 -0.45 -2.49 8.29
N LEU A 69 -1.53 -3.27 8.40
CA LEU A 69 -2.05 -4.03 7.27
C LEU A 69 -2.56 -3.11 6.15
N GLN A 70 -3.23 -2.01 6.51
CA GLN A 70 -3.66 -1.02 5.53
C GLN A 70 -2.48 -0.38 4.80
N VAL A 71 -1.41 -0.05 5.52
CA VAL A 71 -0.18 0.46 4.91
C VAL A 71 0.49 -0.58 4.03
N PHE A 72 0.48 -1.85 4.44
CA PHE A 72 1.04 -2.91 3.61
C PHE A 72 0.25 -3.14 2.32
N ILE A 73 -1.07 -2.99 2.32
CA ILE A 73 -1.88 -3.21 1.11
C ILE A 73 -1.85 -1.96 0.22
N PHE A 74 -2.08 -0.78 0.79
CA PHE A 74 -2.27 0.46 0.04
C PHE A 74 -1.01 1.33 -0.09
N GLY A 75 0.07 0.96 0.58
CA GLY A 75 1.35 1.63 0.51
C GLY A 75 1.29 3.11 0.86
N VAL A 76 1.91 3.94 0.01
CA VAL A 76 2.01 5.41 0.17
C VAL A 76 0.64 6.09 0.31
N PHE A 77 -0.41 5.58 -0.33
CA PHE A 77 -1.75 6.18 -0.21
C PHE A 77 -2.29 6.09 1.22
N SER A 78 -1.92 5.03 1.95
CA SER A 78 -2.23 4.92 3.39
C SER A 78 -1.42 5.94 4.20
N LEU A 79 -0.11 6.07 3.93
CA LEU A 79 0.73 7.08 4.61
C LEU A 79 0.21 8.51 4.39
N LEU A 80 -0.22 8.85 3.17
CA LEU A 80 -0.79 10.16 2.87
C LEU A 80 -2.11 10.40 3.62
N ALA A 81 -2.93 9.36 3.78
CA ALA A 81 -4.16 9.44 4.56
C ALA A 81 -3.86 9.70 6.06
N PHE A 82 -2.93 8.95 6.65
CA PHE A 82 -2.52 9.14 8.05
C PHE A 82 -1.85 10.49 8.28
N ARG A 83 -0.98 10.93 7.35
CA ARG A 83 -0.40 12.28 7.39
C ARG A 83 -1.48 13.35 7.42
N LYS A 84 -2.50 13.22 6.57
CA LYS A 84 -3.63 14.15 6.54
C LYS A 84 -4.40 14.13 7.86
N GLN A 85 -4.63 12.94 8.44
CA GLN A 85 -5.31 12.79 9.74
C GLN A 85 -4.57 13.53 10.85
N VAL A 86 -3.25 13.36 10.95
CA VAL A 86 -2.41 14.07 11.94
C VAL A 86 -2.49 15.59 11.73
N LEU A 87 -2.33 16.07 10.49
CA LEU A 87 -2.41 17.51 10.18
C LEU A 87 -3.79 18.12 10.46
N SER A 88 -4.87 17.34 10.33
CA SER A 88 -6.21 17.81 10.68
C SER A 88 -6.50 17.83 12.18
N GLN A 89 -5.74 17.11 13.00
CA GLN A 89 -5.86 17.15 14.45
C GLN A 89 -5.06 18.28 15.10
N SER A 90 -4.12 18.90 14.36
CA SER A 90 -3.30 20.03 14.82
C SER A 90 -3.88 21.41 14.51
N ASN A 91 -5.09 21.49 13.95
CA ASN A 91 -5.86 22.71 13.69
C ASN A 91 -7.15 22.67 14.50
#